data_AF-C6K196-F1
#
_entry.id   AF-C6K196-F1
#
_cell.length_a   1.000
_cell.length_b   1.000
_cell.length_c   1.000
_cell.angle_alpha   90.00
_cell.angle_beta   90.00
_cell.angle_gamma   90.00
#
_symmetry.space_group_name_H-M   'P 1'
#
loop_
_entity.id
_entity.type
_entity.pdbx_description
1 polymer ?
#
loop_
_entity_poly.entity_id
_entity_poly.type
_entity_poly.pdbx_seq_one_letter_code
_entity_poly.pdbx_strand_id
1 'polypeptide(L)'
;SQAVPKLQDDLLQYKQQQQQNLLITDRIFYDTTVTLLQKYHSIIAARYNATSQSVDFQDTQSAAAEINAWIAQNTRGKIQSIIKPDLLQDALMMLINTIYFKGSWSIPFPTNATVERPFFTGRMHTAGRYGGPRSVPFMKQRERIFYYKHAEQLGAQFLRLPYDSNQLSMIVVLPDEQVSLGQLLSRLTADAVHETLADMSEEEVEIELPRFTMTYSSSLRECLQQLGVSRVFTDQAELPLISRGRTTPLKVSTILQKSC
;
A
#
# COMPACT_ATOMS: atom_id res chain seq x y z
N SER A 1 3.27 18.23 15.46
CA SER A 1 2.59 16.93 15.25
C SER A 1 3.61 15.81 15.43
N GLN A 2 3.39 14.87 16.36
CA GLN A 2 4.24 13.68 16.60
C GLN A 2 3.80 12.45 15.79
N ALA A 3 2.77 12.56 14.97
CA ALA A 3 2.17 11.42 14.28
C ALA A 3 3.12 10.76 13.25
N VAL A 4 3.86 11.57 12.49
CA VAL A 4 4.80 11.05 11.46
C VAL A 4 5.99 10.31 12.10
N PRO A 5 6.69 10.86 13.11
CA PRO A 5 7.72 10.11 13.82
C PRO A 5 7.21 8.81 14.44
N LYS A 6 6.05 8.84 15.12
CA LYS A 6 5.47 7.64 15.72
C LYS A 6 5.16 6.57 14.67
N LEU A 7 4.53 6.95 13.55
CA LEU A 7 4.26 6.02 12.46
C LEU A 7 5.54 5.42 11.89
N GLN A 8 6.61 6.22 11.76
CA GLN A 8 7.91 5.72 11.30
C GLN A 8 8.48 4.68 12.26
N ASP A 9 8.42 4.93 13.57
CA ASP A 9 8.90 4.01 14.60
C ASP A 9 8.08 2.71 14.62
N ASP A 10 6.75 2.81 14.56
CA ASP A 10 5.84 1.67 14.50
C ASP A 10 6.13 0.80 13.25
N LEU A 11 6.26 1.42 12.07
CA LEU A 11 6.61 0.71 10.83
C LEU A 11 8.00 0.07 10.90
N LEU A 12 8.97 0.72 11.54
CA LEU A 12 10.31 0.16 11.73
C LEU A 12 10.26 -1.09 12.62
N GLN A 13 9.47 -1.05 13.68
CA GLN A 13 9.24 -2.20 14.55
C GLN A 13 8.64 -3.38 13.79
N TYR A 14 7.60 -3.15 12.96
CA TYR A 14 7.01 -4.22 12.13
C TYR A 14 8.01 -4.79 11.12
N LYS A 15 8.80 -3.94 10.48
CA LYS A 15 9.84 -4.36 9.53
C LYS A 15 10.92 -5.23 10.20
N GLN A 16 11.26 -4.96 11.45
CA GLN A 16 12.28 -5.71 12.19
C GLN A 16 11.77 -7.07 12.70
N GLN A 17 10.48 -7.17 13.05
CA GLN A 17 9.92 -8.41 13.59
C GLN A 17 9.81 -9.55 12.56
N GLN A 18 9.96 -9.27 11.26
CA GLN A 18 9.86 -10.25 10.15
C GLN A 18 8.69 -11.23 10.34
N GLN A 19 7.51 -10.70 10.68
CA GLN A 19 6.34 -11.53 10.91
C GLN A 19 6.01 -12.29 9.62
N GLN A 20 5.70 -13.58 9.74
CA GLN A 20 5.37 -14.40 8.57
C GLN A 20 4.19 -13.86 7.75
N ASN A 21 3.38 -12.99 8.35
CA ASN A 21 2.13 -12.50 7.79
C ASN A 21 2.20 -11.04 7.33
N LEU A 22 3.30 -10.33 7.59
CA LEU A 22 3.52 -8.95 7.13
C LEU A 22 4.99 -8.77 6.75
N LEU A 23 5.25 -8.53 5.48
CA LEU A 23 6.58 -8.18 4.97
C LEU A 23 6.50 -6.82 4.32
N ILE A 24 7.27 -5.87 4.83
CA ILE A 24 7.44 -4.54 4.25
C ILE A 24 8.91 -4.39 3.92
N THR A 25 9.24 -4.23 2.64
CA THR A 25 10.64 -4.12 2.21
C THR A 25 10.82 -2.98 1.24
N ASP A 26 11.91 -2.24 1.45
CA ASP A 26 12.30 -1.10 0.64
C ASP A 26 13.68 -1.34 0.05
N ARG A 27 13.80 -1.10 -1.25
CA ARG A 27 15.09 -1.12 -1.93
C ARG A 27 15.22 0.05 -2.90
N ILE A 28 16.37 0.68 -2.84
CA ILE A 28 16.82 1.63 -3.86
C ILE A 28 17.65 0.86 -4.89
N PHE A 29 17.17 0.80 -6.13
CA PHE A 29 17.95 0.31 -7.25
C PHE A 29 18.58 1.50 -7.97
N TYR A 30 19.85 1.41 -8.31
CA TYR A 30 20.56 2.49 -8.99
C TYR A 30 21.49 1.94 -10.06
N ASP A 31 21.72 2.74 -11.09
CA ASP A 31 22.56 2.34 -12.22
C ASP A 31 24.02 2.13 -11.78
N THR A 32 24.74 1.23 -12.45
CA THR A 32 26.18 0.99 -12.18
C THR A 32 27.06 2.23 -12.40
N THR A 33 26.62 3.20 -13.22
CA THR A 33 27.31 4.48 -13.38
C THR A 33 27.14 5.42 -12.18
N VAL A 34 26.27 5.11 -11.22
CA VAL A 34 25.99 5.92 -10.03
C VAL A 34 26.76 5.40 -8.83
N THR A 35 27.69 6.20 -8.31
CA THR A 35 28.34 5.92 -7.01
C THR A 35 27.56 6.57 -5.88
N LEU A 36 26.94 5.76 -5.02
CA LEU A 36 26.30 6.24 -3.80
C LEU A 36 27.32 6.45 -2.68
N LEU A 37 27.08 7.44 -1.82
CA LEU A 37 27.92 7.69 -0.65
C LEU A 37 27.74 6.56 0.38
N GLN A 38 28.83 6.08 0.97
CA GLN A 38 28.77 5.06 2.04
C GLN A 38 27.85 5.48 3.19
N LYS A 39 27.89 6.76 3.56
CA LYS A 39 27.01 7.32 4.59
C LYS A 39 25.52 7.20 4.23
N TYR A 40 25.18 7.30 2.95
CA TYR A 40 23.80 7.11 2.49
C TYR A 40 23.34 5.67 2.72
N HIS A 41 24.14 4.68 2.33
CA HIS A 41 23.87 3.25 2.60
C HIS A 41 23.61 2.99 4.09
N SER A 42 24.47 3.53 4.97
CA SER A 42 24.32 3.37 6.42
C SER A 42 23.04 4.03 6.95
N ILE A 43 22.67 5.21 6.44
CA ILE A 43 21.47 5.92 6.87
C ILE A 43 20.20 5.17 6.45
N ILE A 44 20.12 4.71 5.21
CA ILE A 44 18.91 4.02 4.71
C ILE A 44 18.67 2.70 5.46
N ALA A 45 19.75 1.97 5.77
CA ALA A 45 19.67 0.75 6.56
C ALA A 45 19.22 1.05 8.00
N ALA A 46 19.87 2.01 8.67
CA ALA A 46 19.61 2.28 10.09
C ALA A 46 18.26 2.97 10.36
N ARG A 47 17.80 3.84 9.46
CA ARG A 47 16.61 4.70 9.71
C ARG A 47 15.34 4.23 9.02
N TYR A 48 15.46 3.44 7.96
CA TYR A 48 14.31 3.03 7.13
C TYR A 48 14.22 1.50 6.97
N ASN A 49 15.19 0.75 7.49
CA ASN A 49 15.40 -0.67 7.22
C ASN A 49 15.35 -0.97 5.71
N ALA A 50 15.91 -0.05 4.93
CA ALA A 50 15.95 -0.11 3.48
C ALA A 50 17.34 -0.55 3.02
N THR A 51 17.36 -1.22 1.87
CA THR A 51 18.60 -1.65 1.22
C THR A 51 18.82 -0.89 -0.07
N SER A 52 20.01 -1.01 -0.65
CA SER A 52 20.30 -0.46 -1.97
C SER A 52 21.12 -1.43 -2.78
N GLN A 53 20.92 -1.45 -4.09
CA GLN A 53 21.57 -2.38 -4.99
C GLN A 53 21.88 -1.70 -6.32
N SER A 54 23.13 -1.85 -6.76
CA SER A 54 23.55 -1.44 -8.09
C SER A 54 23.05 -2.46 -9.11
N VAL A 55 22.47 -2.00 -10.21
CA VAL A 55 21.99 -2.81 -11.33
C VAL A 55 22.42 -2.11 -12.62
N ASP A 56 22.80 -2.87 -13.65
CA ASP A 56 23.14 -2.30 -14.95
C ASP A 56 21.86 -2.00 -15.74
N PHE A 57 21.42 -0.73 -15.78
CA PHE A 57 20.23 -0.35 -16.53
C PHE A 57 20.46 -0.25 -18.04
N GLN A 58 21.70 -0.45 -18.53
CA GLN A 58 21.95 -0.59 -19.96
C GLN A 58 21.47 -1.96 -20.49
N ASP A 59 21.60 -3.02 -19.67
CA ASP A 59 20.94 -4.32 -19.93
C ASP A 59 19.57 -4.35 -19.25
N THR A 60 18.60 -3.64 -19.85
CA THR A 60 17.24 -3.49 -19.32
C THR A 60 16.53 -4.83 -19.11
N GLN A 61 16.85 -5.85 -19.90
CA GLN A 61 16.25 -7.18 -19.79
C GLN A 61 16.74 -7.89 -18.52
N SER A 62 18.06 -7.93 -18.33
CA SER A 62 18.66 -8.53 -17.13
C SER A 62 18.27 -7.76 -15.86
N ALA A 63 18.32 -6.42 -15.91
CA ALA A 63 17.91 -5.56 -14.81
C ALA A 63 16.45 -5.77 -14.39
N ALA A 64 15.54 -5.86 -15.37
CA ALA A 64 14.13 -6.12 -15.09
C ALA A 64 13.94 -7.51 -14.45
N ALA A 65 14.66 -8.53 -14.90
CA ALA A 65 14.61 -9.86 -14.32
C ALA A 65 15.10 -9.87 -12.86
N GLU A 66 16.22 -9.21 -12.58
CA GLU A 66 16.80 -9.09 -11.23
C GLU A 66 15.86 -8.37 -10.25
N ILE A 67 15.29 -7.24 -10.66
CA ILE A 67 14.33 -6.50 -9.84
C ILE A 67 13.05 -7.30 -9.62
N ASN A 68 12.51 -7.96 -10.66
CA ASN A 68 11.32 -8.78 -10.52
C ASN A 68 11.55 -10.00 -9.62
N ALA A 69 12.74 -10.62 -9.68
CA ALA A 69 13.10 -11.71 -8.78
C ALA A 69 13.12 -11.23 -7.31
N TRP A 70 13.67 -10.04 -7.06
CA TRP A 70 13.61 -9.42 -5.74
C TRP A 70 12.17 -9.15 -5.29
N ILE A 71 11.33 -8.55 -6.14
CA ILE A 71 9.91 -8.30 -5.83
C ILE A 71 9.19 -9.61 -5.51
N ALA A 72 9.39 -10.65 -6.32
CA ALA A 72 8.76 -11.95 -6.14
C ALA A 72 9.19 -12.58 -4.81
N GLN A 73 10.47 -12.52 -4.44
CA GLN A 73 10.95 -13.02 -3.16
C GLN A 73 10.25 -12.33 -1.97
N ASN A 74 10.17 -10.99 -1.99
CA ASN A 74 9.58 -10.23 -0.88
C ASN A 74 8.05 -10.28 -0.83
N THR A 75 7.42 -10.73 -1.91
CA THR A 75 5.96 -10.91 -1.99
C THR A 75 5.55 -12.38 -1.97
N ARG A 76 6.47 -13.29 -1.63
CA ARG A 76 6.25 -14.75 -1.62
C ARG A 76 5.66 -15.27 -2.93
N GLY A 77 6.12 -14.72 -4.04
CA GLY A 77 5.72 -15.06 -5.39
C GLY A 77 4.32 -14.56 -5.78
N LYS A 78 3.65 -13.75 -4.95
CA LYS A 78 2.33 -13.19 -5.26
C LYS A 78 2.39 -12.08 -6.31
N ILE A 79 3.50 -11.35 -6.37
CA ILE A 79 3.75 -10.33 -7.37
C ILE A 79 4.90 -10.80 -8.25
N GLN A 80 4.62 -11.03 -9.53
CA GLN A 80 5.60 -11.50 -10.50
C GLN A 80 5.65 -10.57 -11.70
N SER A 81 6.86 -10.32 -12.22
CA SER A 81 7.10 -9.81 -13.57
C SER A 81 6.37 -8.49 -13.91
N ILE A 82 6.39 -7.51 -13.01
CA ILE A 82 5.73 -6.20 -13.22
C ILE A 82 6.68 -5.16 -13.81
N ILE A 83 7.98 -5.24 -13.50
CA ILE A 83 8.96 -4.35 -14.11
C ILE A 83 9.21 -4.81 -15.53
N LYS A 84 8.85 -3.98 -16.50
CA LYS A 84 9.16 -4.20 -17.91
C LYS A 84 10.48 -3.51 -18.27
N PRO A 85 11.28 -4.07 -19.18
CA PRO A 85 12.54 -3.47 -19.63
C PRO A 85 12.39 -2.00 -20.05
N ASP A 86 11.31 -1.67 -20.77
CA ASP A 86 11.02 -0.30 -21.24
C ASP A 86 10.94 0.73 -20.10
N LEU A 87 10.56 0.32 -18.89
CA LEU A 87 10.49 1.21 -17.72
C LEU A 87 11.88 1.61 -17.20
N LEU A 88 12.90 0.82 -17.52
CA LEU A 88 14.27 1.01 -17.06
C LEU A 88 15.12 1.84 -18.04
N GLN A 89 14.57 2.16 -19.22
CA GLN A 89 15.27 2.99 -20.19
C GLN A 89 15.65 4.33 -19.56
N ASP A 90 16.94 4.65 -19.59
CA ASP A 90 17.55 5.85 -19.02
C ASP A 90 17.31 6.03 -17.51
N ALA A 91 16.96 4.95 -16.80
CA ALA A 91 16.85 4.97 -15.35
C ALA A 91 18.22 5.24 -14.72
N LEU A 92 18.25 6.03 -13.66
CA LEU A 92 19.46 6.26 -12.84
C LEU A 92 19.26 5.76 -11.42
N MET A 93 18.07 5.97 -10.88
CA MET A 93 17.71 5.56 -9.54
C MET A 93 16.21 5.33 -9.44
N MET A 94 15.81 4.23 -8.81
CA MET A 94 14.43 3.88 -8.54
C MET A 94 14.28 3.46 -7.09
N LEU A 95 13.17 3.86 -6.48
CA LEU A 95 12.80 3.40 -5.15
C LEU A 95 11.65 2.42 -5.31
N ILE A 96 11.79 1.23 -4.75
CA ILE A 96 10.75 0.21 -4.80
C ILE A 96 10.39 -0.18 -3.37
N ASN A 97 9.12 0.01 -3.03
CA ASN A 97 8.49 -0.49 -1.82
C ASN A 97 7.59 -1.68 -2.19
N THR A 98 7.72 -2.78 -1.43
CA THR A 98 6.81 -3.92 -1.54
C THR A 98 6.21 -4.25 -0.18
N ILE A 99 4.89 -4.47 -0.16
CA ILE A 99 4.12 -4.83 1.03
C ILE A 99 3.40 -6.14 0.75
N TYR A 100 3.71 -7.19 1.51
CA TYR A 100 2.94 -8.42 1.54
C TYR A 100 2.22 -8.53 2.86
N PHE A 101 0.91 -8.74 2.82
CA PHE A 101 0.12 -8.94 4.03
C PHE A 101 -0.84 -10.12 3.91
N LYS A 102 -0.78 -11.03 4.89
CA LYS A 102 -1.65 -12.19 5.03
C LYS A 102 -1.95 -12.45 6.50
N GLY A 103 -2.83 -11.63 7.08
CA GLY A 103 -3.32 -11.85 8.44
C GLY A 103 -4.42 -12.90 8.53
N SER A 104 -4.46 -13.61 9.66
CA SER A 104 -5.61 -14.43 10.08
C SER A 104 -6.49 -13.60 11.00
N TRP A 105 -7.81 -13.68 10.87
CA TRP A 105 -8.72 -12.98 11.79
C TRP A 105 -8.58 -13.51 13.22
N SER A 106 -8.66 -12.64 14.22
CA SER A 106 -8.74 -13.08 15.63
C SER A 106 -10.02 -13.88 15.89
N ILE A 107 -11.12 -13.47 15.26
CA ILE A 107 -12.39 -14.20 15.22
C ILE A 107 -12.68 -14.58 13.75
N PRO A 108 -12.43 -15.83 13.33
CA PRO A 108 -12.59 -16.23 11.93
C PRO A 108 -14.06 -16.41 11.54
N PHE A 109 -14.36 -16.09 10.28
CA PHE A 109 -15.66 -16.39 9.67
C PHE A 109 -15.83 -17.90 9.50
N PRO A 110 -17.00 -18.48 9.85
CA PRO A 110 -17.32 -19.87 9.55
C PRO A 110 -17.28 -20.15 8.04
N THR A 111 -16.52 -21.16 7.62
CA THR A 111 -16.35 -21.48 6.19
C THR A 111 -17.64 -21.94 5.52
N ASN A 112 -18.49 -22.65 6.25
CA ASN A 112 -19.81 -23.12 5.80
C ASN A 112 -20.87 -22.00 5.70
N ALA A 113 -20.61 -20.81 6.24
CA ALA A 113 -21.49 -19.66 6.15
C ALA A 113 -21.19 -18.77 4.94
N THR A 114 -20.17 -19.11 4.13
CA THR A 114 -19.84 -18.35 2.92
C THR A 114 -20.80 -18.70 1.79
N VAL A 115 -21.49 -17.70 1.24
CA VAL A 115 -22.49 -17.88 0.18
C VAL A 115 -22.36 -16.83 -0.92
N GLU A 116 -22.73 -17.20 -2.14
CA GLU A 116 -22.76 -16.28 -3.29
C GLU A 116 -23.85 -15.21 -3.10
N ARG A 117 -23.48 -13.94 -3.20
CA ARG A 117 -24.41 -12.79 -3.14
C ARG A 117 -24.06 -11.70 -4.15
N PRO A 118 -25.03 -10.88 -4.57
CA PRO A 118 -24.77 -9.74 -5.44
C PRO A 118 -23.93 -8.67 -4.74
N PHE A 119 -22.86 -8.23 -5.40
CA PHE A 119 -22.07 -7.05 -5.06
C PHE A 119 -22.35 -5.93 -6.07
N PHE A 120 -22.72 -4.75 -5.58
CA PHE A 120 -23.13 -3.60 -6.38
C PHE A 120 -21.93 -2.67 -6.60
N THR A 121 -21.45 -2.55 -7.84
CA THR A 121 -20.34 -1.64 -8.16
C THR A 121 -20.86 -0.22 -8.37
N GLY A 122 -20.34 0.78 -7.66
CA GLY A 122 -20.80 2.19 -7.66
C GLY A 122 -20.63 3.01 -8.95
N ARG A 123 -20.47 2.36 -10.11
CA ARG A 123 -20.34 3.06 -11.40
C ARG A 123 -21.73 3.33 -11.99
N MET A 124 -22.30 4.49 -11.67
CA MET A 124 -23.07 5.24 -12.67
C MET A 124 -22.06 5.82 -13.67
N HIS A 125 -21.87 5.18 -14.83
CA HIS A 125 -21.18 5.81 -15.96
C HIS A 125 -22.21 6.26 -16.98
N THR A 126 -22.11 7.53 -17.34
CA THR A 126 -22.57 8.11 -18.61
C THR A 126 -22.43 7.12 -19.78
N ALA A 127 -23.53 6.90 -20.49
CA ALA A 127 -23.64 6.11 -21.73
C ALA A 127 -23.62 4.56 -21.63
N GLY A 128 -24.72 3.98 -21.11
CA GLY A 128 -25.42 2.91 -21.84
C GLY A 128 -24.86 1.47 -21.86
N ARG A 129 -23.88 1.10 -21.04
CA ARG A 129 -23.45 -0.32 -20.90
C ARG A 129 -23.34 -0.72 -19.44
N TYR A 130 -24.37 -1.37 -18.90
CA TYR A 130 -24.38 -1.91 -17.53
C TYR A 130 -23.43 -3.10 -17.41
N GLY A 131 -22.63 -3.13 -16.34
CA GLY A 131 -22.35 -4.38 -15.64
C GLY A 131 -23.30 -4.42 -14.45
N GLY A 132 -24.29 -5.30 -14.45
CA GLY A 132 -25.19 -5.49 -13.30
C GLY A 132 -24.45 -5.94 -12.03
N PRO A 133 -25.17 -6.19 -10.92
CA PRO A 133 -24.56 -6.76 -9.73
C PRO A 133 -23.76 -8.01 -10.09
N ARG A 134 -22.57 -8.15 -9.50
CA ARG A 134 -21.72 -9.33 -9.71
C ARG A 134 -21.95 -10.29 -8.55
N SER A 135 -22.22 -11.56 -8.85
CA SER A 135 -22.23 -12.59 -7.81
C SER A 135 -20.80 -12.82 -7.33
N VAL A 136 -20.58 -12.71 -6.02
CA VAL A 136 -19.30 -13.00 -5.36
C VAL A 136 -19.55 -13.72 -4.03
N PRO A 137 -18.57 -14.49 -3.52
CA PRO A 137 -18.70 -15.14 -2.21
C PRO A 137 -18.64 -14.11 -1.08
N PHE A 138 -19.69 -14.05 -0.26
CA PHE A 138 -19.75 -13.28 0.98
C PHE A 138 -19.53 -14.19 2.18
N MET A 139 -18.55 -13.84 3.01
CA MET A 139 -18.35 -14.44 4.33
C MET A 139 -19.37 -13.83 5.30
N LYS A 140 -19.87 -14.64 6.23
CA LYS A 140 -20.92 -14.21 7.17
C LYS A 140 -20.62 -14.64 8.59
N GLN A 141 -20.84 -13.75 9.55
CA GLN A 141 -20.85 -14.06 10.98
C GLN A 141 -21.91 -13.25 11.72
N ARG A 142 -22.43 -13.81 12.81
CA ARG A 142 -23.53 -13.28 13.63
C ARG A 142 -23.21 -13.42 15.11
N GLU A 143 -23.91 -12.68 15.95
CA GLU A 143 -23.85 -12.83 17.42
C GLU A 143 -22.43 -12.68 17.97
N ARG A 144 -21.69 -11.69 17.43
CA ARG A 144 -20.30 -11.40 17.80
C ARG A 144 -20.15 -9.93 18.13
N ILE A 145 -19.28 -9.66 19.10
CA ILE A 145 -18.95 -8.32 19.55
C ILE A 145 -17.74 -7.81 18.77
N PHE A 146 -17.88 -6.65 18.15
CA PHE A 146 -16.80 -5.94 17.46
C PHE A 146 -16.84 -4.46 17.81
N TYR A 147 -15.70 -3.79 17.70
CA TYR A 147 -15.70 -2.33 17.71
C TYR A 147 -16.42 -1.84 16.45
N TYR A 148 -17.45 -1.03 16.66
CA TYR A 148 -18.32 -0.51 15.62
C TYR A 148 -18.73 0.94 15.92
N LYS A 149 -19.00 1.71 14.86
CA LYS A 149 -19.66 3.01 14.97
C LYS A 149 -20.39 3.33 13.67
N HIS A 150 -21.63 3.79 13.76
CA HIS A 150 -22.27 4.52 12.65
C HIS A 150 -21.97 6.00 12.81
N ALA A 151 -21.15 6.55 11.89
CA ALA A 151 -20.79 7.95 11.90
C ALA A 151 -21.79 8.74 11.04
N GLU A 152 -22.90 9.18 11.64
CA GLU A 152 -23.99 9.89 10.95
C GLU A 152 -23.48 11.10 10.13
N GLN A 153 -22.51 11.85 10.66
CA GLN A 153 -21.91 13.01 9.97
C GLN A 153 -21.18 12.64 8.67
N LEU A 154 -20.64 11.41 8.60
CA LEU A 154 -20.00 10.88 7.41
C LEU A 154 -21.01 10.15 6.50
N GLY A 155 -22.12 9.68 7.07
CA GLY A 155 -23.07 8.78 6.43
C GLY A 155 -22.41 7.44 6.10
N ALA A 156 -21.71 6.87 7.09
CA ALA A 156 -20.94 5.64 6.92
C ALA A 156 -20.81 4.85 8.23
N GLN A 157 -20.74 3.54 8.08
CA GLN A 157 -20.49 2.56 9.14
C GLN A 157 -19.00 2.23 9.19
N PHE A 158 -18.44 2.18 10.40
CA PHE A 158 -17.07 1.79 10.68
C PHE A 158 -17.09 0.49 11.47
N LEU A 159 -16.32 -0.48 11.00
CA LEU A 159 -16.17 -1.78 11.64
C LEU A 159 -14.70 -2.14 11.76
N ARG A 160 -14.26 -2.52 12.96
CA ARG A 160 -12.89 -2.96 13.20
C ARG A 160 -12.83 -4.49 13.30
N LEU A 161 -12.08 -5.09 12.38
CA LEU A 161 -11.82 -6.53 12.34
C LEU A 161 -10.37 -6.81 12.76
N PRO A 162 -10.13 -7.28 14.00
CA PRO A 162 -8.78 -7.56 14.47
C PRO A 162 -8.18 -8.81 13.81
N TYR A 163 -6.89 -8.77 13.53
CA TYR A 163 -6.09 -9.94 13.17
C TYR A 163 -5.56 -10.64 14.42
N ASP A 164 -5.18 -11.90 14.26
CA ASP A 164 -4.52 -12.70 15.29
C ASP A 164 -3.30 -11.96 15.86
N SER A 165 -3.05 -12.10 17.17
CA SER A 165 -2.18 -11.27 18.03
C SER A 165 -2.69 -9.86 18.40
N ASN A 166 -3.83 -9.40 17.86
CA ASN A 166 -4.42 -8.06 18.12
C ASN A 166 -3.52 -6.84 17.84
N GLN A 167 -2.37 -7.02 17.21
CA GLN A 167 -1.46 -5.92 16.84
C GLN A 167 -1.91 -5.15 15.60
N LEU A 168 -2.68 -5.79 14.72
CA LEU A 168 -3.20 -5.21 13.49
C LEU A 168 -4.71 -5.40 13.42
N SER A 169 -5.40 -4.48 12.75
CA SER A 169 -6.83 -4.60 12.48
C SER A 169 -7.15 -4.01 11.11
N MET A 170 -8.13 -4.58 10.43
CA MET A 170 -8.75 -3.95 9.27
C MET A 170 -9.89 -3.05 9.73
N ILE A 171 -9.90 -1.81 9.27
CA ILE A 171 -11.06 -0.92 9.41
C ILE A 171 -11.83 -0.98 8.10
N VAL A 172 -13.08 -1.43 8.16
CA VAL A 172 -14.02 -1.41 7.04
C VAL A 172 -14.88 -0.17 7.20
N VAL A 173 -14.87 0.71 6.20
CA VAL A 173 -15.74 1.89 6.13
C VAL A 173 -16.74 1.66 5.01
N LEU A 174 -18.01 1.49 5.37
CA LEU A 174 -19.10 1.21 4.45
C LEU A 174 -20.02 2.45 4.39
N PRO A 175 -20.10 3.18 3.26
CA PRO A 175 -21.05 4.27 3.13
C PRO A 175 -22.50 3.75 3.19
N ASP A 176 -23.40 4.58 3.74
CA ASP A 176 -24.84 4.36 3.68
C ASP A 176 -25.31 4.33 2.21
N GLU A 177 -26.42 3.67 1.92
CA GLU A 177 -26.89 3.44 0.53
C GLU A 177 -27.02 4.73 -0.31
N GLN A 178 -27.33 5.86 0.33
CA GLN A 178 -27.51 7.16 -0.32
C GLN A 178 -26.21 7.95 -0.49
N VAL A 179 -25.08 7.46 0.03
CA VAL A 179 -23.78 8.13 0.00
C VAL A 179 -22.88 7.44 -1.01
N SER A 180 -22.50 8.17 -2.05
CA SER A 180 -21.50 7.66 -3.00
C SER A 180 -20.11 7.60 -2.36
N LEU A 181 -19.27 6.68 -2.84
CA LEU A 181 -17.88 6.57 -2.37
C LEU A 181 -17.11 7.90 -2.55
N GLY A 182 -17.39 8.66 -3.61
CA GLY A 182 -16.77 9.97 -3.83
C GLY A 182 -17.17 11.01 -2.78
N GLN A 183 -18.45 11.02 -2.36
CA GLN A 183 -18.93 11.89 -1.28
C GLN A 183 -18.36 11.48 0.08
N LEU A 184 -18.22 10.18 0.34
CA LEU A 184 -17.56 9.69 1.54
C LEU A 184 -16.10 10.16 1.56
N LEU A 185 -15.35 9.94 0.48
CA LEU A 185 -13.93 10.31 0.39
C LEU A 185 -13.68 11.81 0.54
N SER A 186 -14.61 12.69 0.13
CA SER A 186 -14.46 14.14 0.33
C SER A 186 -14.71 14.58 1.77
N ARG A 187 -15.42 13.77 2.58
CA ARG A 187 -15.68 14.01 4.00
C ARG A 187 -14.68 13.30 4.92
N LEU A 188 -14.03 12.25 4.43
CA LEU A 188 -13.14 11.38 5.19
C LEU A 188 -11.75 12.02 5.40
N THR A 189 -11.70 13.08 6.21
CA THR A 189 -10.44 13.74 6.61
C THR A 189 -9.69 12.94 7.67
N ALA A 190 -8.41 13.27 7.89
CA ALA A 190 -7.61 12.63 8.94
C ALA A 190 -8.23 12.81 10.34
N ASP A 191 -8.76 13.99 10.63
CA ASP A 191 -9.42 14.29 11.92
C ASP A 191 -10.73 13.50 12.05
N ALA A 192 -11.56 13.48 11.00
CA ALA A 192 -12.81 12.73 11.02
C ALA A 192 -12.59 11.22 11.21
N VAL A 193 -11.54 10.66 10.58
CA VAL A 193 -11.14 9.25 10.82
C VAL A 193 -10.68 9.07 12.26
N HIS A 194 -9.81 9.95 12.77
CA HIS A 194 -9.27 9.82 14.12
C HIS A 194 -10.37 9.88 15.18
N GLU A 195 -11.25 10.87 15.11
CA GLU A 195 -12.40 11.04 16.02
C GLU A 195 -13.35 9.84 15.94
N THR A 196 -13.70 9.41 14.73
CA THR A 196 -14.61 8.27 14.55
C THR A 196 -14.03 6.98 15.13
N LEU A 197 -12.72 6.73 14.92
CA LEU A 197 -12.04 5.56 15.47
C LEU A 197 -11.93 5.60 17.00
N ALA A 198 -11.71 6.79 17.59
CA ALA A 198 -11.61 6.96 19.03
C ALA A 198 -12.94 6.70 19.75
N ASP A 199 -14.06 6.98 19.07
CA ASP A 199 -15.40 6.83 19.62
C ASP A 199 -16.07 5.47 19.32
N MET A 200 -15.38 4.53 18.67
CA MET A 200 -15.95 3.21 18.43
C MET A 200 -16.17 2.46 19.75
N SER A 201 -17.33 1.82 19.90
CA SER A 201 -17.68 0.98 21.05
C SER A 201 -17.82 -0.47 20.63
N GLU A 202 -17.69 -1.38 21.59
CA GLU A 202 -18.01 -2.79 21.40
C GLU A 202 -19.53 -2.97 21.27
N GLU A 203 -19.97 -3.45 20.11
CA GLU A 203 -21.37 -3.68 19.78
C GLU A 203 -21.55 -5.09 19.22
N GLU A 204 -22.73 -5.67 19.39
CA GLU A 204 -23.10 -6.91 18.69
C GLU A 204 -23.43 -6.60 17.22
N VAL A 205 -22.68 -7.18 16.29
CA VAL A 205 -22.79 -6.87 14.85
C VAL A 205 -22.94 -8.15 14.00
N GLU A 206 -23.92 -8.16 13.10
CA GLU A 206 -23.99 -9.12 11.99
C GLU A 206 -23.15 -8.59 10.81
N ILE A 207 -22.17 -9.38 10.37
CA ILE A 207 -21.22 -8.97 9.34
C ILE A 207 -21.39 -9.84 8.11
N GLU A 208 -21.61 -9.21 6.96
CA GLU A 208 -21.49 -9.80 5.63
C GLU A 208 -20.38 -9.07 4.86
N LEU A 209 -19.28 -9.78 4.57
CA LEU A 209 -18.10 -9.19 3.93
C LEU A 209 -17.70 -10.02 2.70
N PRO A 210 -17.55 -9.41 1.51
CA PRO A 210 -17.09 -10.14 0.33
C PRO A 210 -15.68 -10.69 0.57
N ARG A 211 -15.43 -11.92 0.14
CA ARG A 211 -14.09 -12.50 0.14
C ARG A 211 -13.33 -12.00 -1.09
N PHE A 212 -12.23 -11.28 -0.88
CA PHE A 212 -11.42 -10.74 -1.97
C PHE A 212 -9.93 -10.98 -1.76
N THR A 213 -9.19 -10.89 -2.87
CA THR A 213 -7.73 -10.76 -2.90
C THR A 213 -7.42 -9.50 -3.71
N MET A 214 -6.50 -8.68 -3.24
CA MET A 214 -6.14 -7.44 -3.91
C MET A 214 -4.64 -7.39 -4.15
N THR A 215 -4.26 -7.19 -5.40
CA THR A 215 -2.90 -6.83 -5.77
C THR A 215 -2.94 -5.43 -6.34
N TYR A 216 -2.09 -4.55 -5.82
CA TYR A 216 -1.97 -3.17 -6.29
C TYR A 216 -0.54 -2.85 -6.69
N SER A 217 -0.41 -2.07 -7.75
CA SER A 217 0.87 -1.70 -8.34
C SER A 217 0.73 -0.32 -8.95
N SER A 218 1.50 0.65 -8.46
CA SER A 218 1.46 2.00 -8.99
C SER A 218 2.84 2.67 -8.99
N SER A 219 2.99 3.62 -9.91
CA SER A 219 4.06 4.61 -9.86
C SER A 219 3.57 5.79 -9.04
N LEU A 220 4.32 6.13 -7.99
CA LEU A 220 4.01 7.29 -7.16
C LEU A 220 4.51 8.61 -7.77
N ARG A 221 5.25 8.57 -8.88
CA ARG A 221 5.87 9.75 -9.49
C ARG A 221 4.83 10.83 -9.82
N GLU A 222 3.78 10.48 -10.56
CA GLU A 222 2.76 11.44 -10.99
C GLU A 222 1.96 12.00 -9.81
N CYS A 223 1.58 11.12 -8.87
CA CYS A 223 0.88 11.51 -7.65
C CYS A 223 1.73 12.49 -6.81
N LEU A 224 3.00 12.18 -6.60
CA LEU A 224 3.93 13.05 -5.87
C LEU A 224 4.15 14.39 -6.57
N GLN A 225 4.23 14.40 -7.91
CA GLN A 225 4.30 15.63 -8.69
C GLN A 225 3.06 16.51 -8.50
N GLN A 226 1.86 15.93 -8.51
CA GLN A 226 0.61 16.64 -8.24
C GLN A 226 0.55 17.20 -6.80
N LEU A 227 1.20 16.51 -5.85
CA LEU A 227 1.37 16.97 -4.47
C LEU A 227 2.52 17.98 -4.28
N GLY A 228 3.18 18.40 -5.37
CA GLY A 228 4.24 19.43 -5.36
C GLY A 228 5.67 18.88 -5.23
N VAL A 229 5.85 17.57 -5.09
CA VAL A 229 7.17 16.92 -5.10
C VAL A 229 7.55 16.60 -6.56
N SER A 230 8.15 17.57 -7.24
CA SER A 230 8.49 17.45 -8.67
C SER A 230 9.98 17.46 -8.96
N ARG A 231 10.73 18.35 -8.30
CA ARG A 231 12.15 18.63 -8.59
C ARG A 231 13.04 17.38 -8.59
N VAL A 232 12.79 16.45 -7.66
CA VAL A 232 13.55 15.19 -7.51
C VAL A 232 13.49 14.28 -8.74
N PHE A 233 12.48 14.46 -9.59
CA PHE A 233 12.25 13.67 -10.81
C PHE A 233 12.79 14.34 -12.09
N THR A 234 13.53 15.44 -11.96
CA THR A 234 14.00 16.27 -13.08
C THR A 234 15.51 16.45 -13.05
N ASP A 235 16.08 17.02 -14.11
CA ASP A 235 17.51 17.34 -14.16
C ASP A 235 17.91 18.49 -13.21
N GLN A 236 16.94 19.13 -12.56
CA GLN A 236 17.18 20.11 -11.49
C GLN A 236 17.29 19.46 -10.10
N ALA A 237 17.23 18.13 -10.00
CA ALA A 237 17.33 17.42 -8.73
C ALA A 237 18.67 17.69 -8.02
N GLU A 238 18.60 17.97 -6.71
CA GLU A 238 19.77 18.19 -5.87
C GLU A 238 19.85 17.07 -4.83
N LEU A 239 20.62 16.03 -5.13
CA LEU A 239 20.80 14.86 -4.25
C LEU A 239 22.27 14.67 -3.79
N PRO A 240 22.97 15.73 -3.30
CA PRO A 240 24.41 15.70 -3.00
C PRO A 240 24.80 14.84 -1.79
N LEU A 241 23.81 14.46 -0.97
CA LEU A 241 23.99 13.53 0.16
C LEU A 241 23.77 12.08 -0.25
N ILE A 242 23.32 11.83 -1.48
CA ILE A 242 23.11 10.50 -2.05
C ILE A 242 24.28 10.12 -2.95
N SER A 243 24.65 11.00 -3.89
CA SER A 243 25.78 10.82 -4.80
C SER A 243 26.47 12.16 -5.07
N ARG A 244 27.79 12.14 -5.34
CA ARG A 244 28.62 13.32 -5.62
C ARG A 244 29.51 13.10 -6.83
N GLY A 245 29.96 14.19 -7.46
CA GLY A 245 30.98 14.16 -8.51
C GLY A 245 30.49 13.71 -9.89
N ARG A 246 29.17 13.67 -10.10
CA ARG A 246 28.59 13.34 -11.41
C ARG A 246 28.56 14.57 -12.32
N THR A 247 28.81 14.36 -13.61
CA THR A 247 28.60 15.36 -14.67
C THR A 247 27.12 15.61 -14.93
N THR A 248 26.30 14.56 -14.84
CA THR A 248 24.84 14.64 -14.90
C THR A 248 24.22 14.53 -13.50
N PRO A 249 23.32 15.44 -13.11
CA PRO A 249 22.65 15.38 -11.81
C PRO A 249 21.96 14.03 -11.60
N LEU A 250 22.12 13.47 -10.39
CA LEU A 250 21.34 12.30 -9.99
C LEU A 250 19.89 12.73 -9.79
N LYS A 251 18.97 12.01 -10.42
CA LYS A 251 17.52 12.17 -10.26
C LYS A 251 16.87 10.83 -9.94
N VAL A 252 15.71 10.88 -9.30
CA VAL A 252 14.87 9.69 -9.14
C VAL A 252 14.07 9.50 -10.42
N SER A 253 14.23 8.36 -11.07
CA SER A 253 13.52 8.04 -12.32
C SER A 253 12.06 7.66 -12.03
N THR A 254 11.83 6.87 -10.99
CA THR A 254 10.49 6.49 -10.54
C THR A 254 10.49 6.02 -9.09
N ILE A 255 9.30 6.00 -8.48
CA ILE A 255 9.03 5.39 -7.18
C ILE A 255 7.88 4.43 -7.38
N LEU A 256 8.09 3.16 -7.08
CA LEU A 256 7.10 2.10 -7.28
C LEU A 256 6.65 1.56 -5.94
N GLN A 257 5.34 1.47 -5.75
CA GLN A 257 4.75 0.76 -4.63
C GLN A 257 3.97 -0.44 -5.16
N LYS A 258 4.26 -1.61 -4.61
CA LYS A 258 3.58 -2.87 -4.90
C LYS A 258 3.03 -3.46 -3.62
N SER A 259 1.78 -3.91 -3.62
CA SER A 259 1.19 -4.56 -2.46
C SER A 259 0.29 -5.72 -2.82
N CYS A 260 0.29 -6.76 -1.98
CA CYS A 260 -0.51 -7.97 -2.14
C CYS A 260 -0.87 -8.62 -0.80
#